data_AF-A0A9D6QN77-F1
#
_entry.id   AF-A0A9D6QN77-F1
#
_cell.length_a   1.000
_cell.length_b   1.000
_cell.length_c   1.000
_cell.angle_alpha   90.00
_cell.angle_beta   90.00
_cell.angle_gamma   90.00
#
_symmetry.space_group_name_H-M   'P 1'
#
loop_
_entity.id
_entity.type
_entity.pdbx_description
1 polymer ?
#
loop_
_entity_poly.entity_id
_entity_poly.type
_entity_poly.pdbx_seq_one_letter_code
_entity_poly.pdbx_strand_id
1 'polypeptide(L)'
;MNISFVLLFLLAVGLLQWLASKYHLQFDWTHAQRHSLAPASIAVAERLKEPLKITAFTNQQGDARRVIQEMVNRYQKYKPNIALEFVDPDKAPERVRAAGVQYDGELVLEYGDAKESLAPNLFNEENFTNALTRLGHRGERWVIFLSGHGERSPDKQANFDLSTWASQLQKRGFKTKTLSLGEHPQLPQNTNVLVIASPRTRLLAGEVKEIQNYLNRGGNLLWLHESGPTQGLEALAESIGLEFQPGIVVDPVSAKIRGKISAAH
;
A
#
# COMPACT_ATOMS: atom_id res chain seq x y z
N MET A 1 44.65 -24.02 42.16
CA MET A 1 43.83 -23.93 40.93
C MET A 1 42.55 -24.70 41.19
N ASN A 2 41.39 -24.03 41.23
CA ASN A 2 40.16 -24.65 41.71
C ASN A 2 39.62 -25.62 40.66
N ILE A 3 39.74 -26.93 40.91
CA ILE A 3 39.29 -28.00 40.00
C ILE A 3 37.81 -27.85 39.64
N SER A 4 36.99 -27.37 40.59
CA SER A 4 35.58 -27.05 40.38
C SER A 4 35.35 -25.99 39.30
N PHE A 5 36.26 -25.01 39.18
CA PHE A 5 36.18 -23.98 38.14
C PHE A 5 36.51 -24.54 36.76
N VAL A 6 37.49 -25.44 36.68
CA VAL A 6 37.88 -26.12 35.43
C VAL A 6 36.74 -27.02 34.91
N LEU A 7 36.10 -27.77 35.80
CA LEU A 7 34.94 -28.61 35.46
C LEU A 7 33.75 -27.78 34.95
N LEU A 8 33.44 -26.66 35.62
CA LEU A 8 32.34 -25.79 35.23
C LEU A 8 32.60 -25.11 33.89
N PHE A 9 33.86 -24.72 33.62
CA PHE A 9 34.27 -24.17 32.33
C PHE A 9 34.12 -25.17 31.19
N LEU A 10 34.58 -26.42 31.36
CA LEU A 10 34.44 -27.47 30.35
C LEU A 10 32.97 -27.78 30.04
N LEU A 11 32.12 -27.78 31.07
CA LEU A 11 30.68 -28.01 30.92
C LEU A 11 30.01 -26.84 30.18
N ALA A 12 30.40 -25.60 30.47
CA ALA A 12 29.93 -24.41 29.74
C ALA A 12 30.36 -24.44 28.26
N VAL A 13 31.60 -24.82 27.97
CA VAL A 13 32.10 -24.96 26.58
C VAL A 13 31.33 -26.04 25.83
N GLY A 14 31.07 -27.19 26.45
CA GLY A 14 30.26 -28.26 25.85
C GLY A 14 28.82 -27.83 25.56
N LEU A 15 28.19 -27.10 26.49
CA LEU A 15 26.86 -26.52 26.30
C LEU A 15 26.84 -25.49 25.17
N LEU A 16 27.85 -24.60 25.09
CA LEU A 16 27.98 -23.63 24.01
C LEU A 16 28.14 -24.31 22.65
N GLN A 17 28.95 -25.36 22.57
CA GLN A 17 29.15 -26.12 21.34
C GLN A 17 27.88 -26.86 20.89
N TRP A 18 27.13 -27.44 21.84
CA TRP A 18 25.83 -28.06 21.57
C TRP A 18 24.77 -27.05 21.14
N LEU A 19 24.76 -25.87 21.78
CA LEU A 19 23.86 -24.79 21.42
C LEU A 19 24.18 -24.23 20.03
N ALA A 20 25.46 -24.09 19.69
CA ALA A 20 25.93 -23.65 18.38
C ALA A 20 25.60 -24.64 17.24
N SER A 21 25.62 -25.95 17.50
CA SER A 21 25.24 -26.94 16.49
C SER A 21 23.73 -27.06 16.29
N LYS A 22 22.94 -26.86 17.35
CA LYS A 22 21.47 -26.95 17.30
C LYS A 22 20.81 -25.67 16.77
N TYR A 23 21.42 -24.51 17.03
CA TYR A 23 20.98 -23.22 16.51
C TYR A 23 22.00 -22.71 15.49
N HIS A 24 21.74 -22.92 14.21
CA HIS A 24 22.46 -22.24 13.13
C HIS A 24 22.01 -20.77 13.09
N LEU A 25 22.33 -19.99 14.12
CA LEU A 25 22.18 -18.55 14.15
C LEU A 25 23.28 -17.96 13.25
N GLN A 26 23.02 -17.94 11.95
CA GLN A 26 23.85 -17.24 10.98
C GLN A 26 23.59 -15.73 11.13
N PHE A 27 24.25 -15.11 12.10
CA PHE A 27 24.39 -13.66 12.14
C PHE A 27 25.48 -13.29 11.13
N ASP A 28 25.08 -13.14 9.87
CA ASP A 28 25.97 -12.74 8.79
C ASP A 28 26.27 -11.23 8.91
N TRP A 29 27.27 -10.91 9.74
CA TRP A 29 27.86 -9.59 9.89
C TRP A 29 29.04 -9.40 8.93
N THR A 30 28.89 -9.87 7.68
CA THR A 30 29.82 -9.55 6.62
C THR A 30 29.18 -8.64 5.57
N HIS A 31 29.92 -7.58 5.24
CA HIS A 31 29.59 -6.54 4.29
C HIS A 31 29.11 -7.12 2.95
N ALA A 32 27.88 -6.76 2.55
CA ALA A 32 27.23 -6.99 1.24
C ALA A 32 26.39 -8.27 1.07
N GLN A 33 25.24 -8.31 1.75
CA GLN A 33 23.98 -9.00 1.36
C GLN A 33 23.44 -8.56 -0.03
N ARG A 34 24.29 -8.40 -1.06
CA ARG A 34 23.86 -7.88 -2.38
C ARG A 34 23.08 -8.89 -3.23
N HIS A 35 23.02 -10.16 -2.83
CA HIS A 35 22.45 -11.23 -3.65
C HIS A 35 21.38 -12.10 -2.97
N SER A 36 21.16 -11.97 -1.66
CA SER A 36 20.14 -12.71 -0.89
C SER A 36 18.92 -11.84 -0.61
N LEU A 37 17.70 -12.38 -0.78
CA LEU A 37 16.48 -11.66 -0.39
C LEU A 37 16.38 -11.56 1.14
N ALA A 38 15.80 -10.48 1.63
CA ALA A 38 15.44 -10.35 3.03
C ALA A 38 14.42 -11.44 3.42
N PRO A 39 14.43 -11.94 4.67
CA PRO A 39 13.49 -12.96 5.13
C PRO A 39 12.01 -12.58 4.92
N ALA A 40 11.67 -11.29 5.03
CA ALA A 40 10.33 -10.79 4.77
C ALA A 40 9.93 -10.94 3.28
N SER A 41 10.84 -10.63 2.35
CA SER A 41 10.64 -10.78 0.91
C SER A 41 10.42 -12.25 0.52
N ILE A 42 11.17 -13.16 1.16
CA ILE A 42 11.02 -14.62 0.97
C ILE A 42 9.61 -15.06 1.40
N ALA A 43 9.18 -14.66 2.61
CA ALA A 43 7.87 -15.03 3.13
C ALA A 43 6.71 -14.53 2.26
N VAL A 44 6.85 -13.35 1.62
CA VAL A 44 5.85 -12.84 0.66
C VAL A 44 5.82 -13.70 -0.60
N ALA A 45 6.98 -14.04 -1.16
CA ALA A 45 7.07 -14.86 -2.36
C ALA A 45 6.45 -16.26 -2.16
N GLU A 46 6.71 -16.90 -1.03
CA GLU A 46 6.19 -18.23 -0.69
C GLU A 46 4.67 -18.27 -0.47
N ARG A 47 4.07 -17.14 -0.05
CA ARG A 47 2.62 -17.04 0.17
C ARG A 47 1.81 -16.98 -1.12
N LEU A 48 2.42 -16.54 -2.22
CA LEU A 48 1.79 -16.47 -3.54
C LEU A 48 1.72 -17.87 -4.16
N LYS A 49 0.57 -18.54 -4.10
CA LYS A 49 0.39 -19.91 -4.59
C LYS A 49 0.18 -20.00 -6.10
N GLU A 50 -0.53 -19.05 -6.70
CA GLU A 50 -0.85 -19.06 -8.14
C GLU A 50 0.35 -18.64 -9.01
N PRO A 51 0.35 -18.91 -10.32
CA PRO A 51 1.40 -18.42 -11.21
C PRO A 51 1.47 -16.90 -11.21
N LEU A 52 2.69 -16.35 -11.13
CA LEU A 52 2.95 -14.91 -11.28
C LEU A 52 3.56 -14.69 -12.67
N LYS A 53 2.95 -13.83 -13.48
CA LYS A 53 3.50 -13.41 -14.77
C LYS A 53 4.05 -11.99 -14.64
N ILE A 54 5.28 -11.79 -15.09
CA ILE A 54 5.98 -10.51 -15.08
C ILE A 54 6.32 -10.19 -16.54
N THR A 55 5.85 -9.05 -17.01
CA THR A 55 6.18 -8.52 -18.35
C THR A 55 7.01 -7.26 -18.18
N ALA A 56 8.26 -7.30 -18.61
CA ALA A 56 9.18 -6.17 -18.59
C ALA A 56 9.15 -5.48 -19.96
N PHE A 57 8.68 -4.24 -19.99
CA PHE A 57 8.64 -3.43 -21.21
C PHE A 57 9.93 -2.63 -21.29
N THR A 58 10.93 -3.15 -21.99
CA THR A 58 12.25 -2.52 -22.10
C THR A 58 12.90 -2.81 -23.44
N ASN A 59 13.52 -1.78 -24.01
CA ASN A 59 14.32 -1.90 -25.23
C ASN A 59 15.50 -2.90 -25.05
N GLN A 60 16.18 -3.24 -26.15
CA GLN A 60 17.35 -4.15 -26.08
C GLN A 60 18.64 -3.46 -25.64
N GLN A 61 18.63 -2.13 -25.49
CA GLN A 61 19.80 -1.30 -25.28
C GLN A 61 19.90 -0.87 -23.81
N GLY A 62 20.57 -1.67 -22.99
CA GLY A 62 20.95 -1.25 -21.64
C GLY A 62 21.03 -2.38 -20.61
N ASP A 63 21.43 -2.01 -19.40
CA ASP A 63 21.55 -2.92 -18.26
C ASP A 63 20.20 -3.31 -17.63
N ALA A 64 19.09 -2.65 -17.99
CA ALA A 64 17.78 -2.85 -17.37
C ALA A 64 17.32 -4.31 -17.43
N ARG A 65 17.45 -4.98 -18.58
CA ARG A 65 17.11 -6.41 -18.72
C ARG A 65 17.89 -7.29 -17.75
N ARG A 66 19.19 -7.04 -17.61
CA ARG A 66 20.07 -7.78 -16.72
C ARG A 66 19.68 -7.56 -15.25
N VAL A 67 19.47 -6.31 -14.85
CA VAL A 67 19.06 -5.96 -13.48
C VAL A 67 17.71 -6.58 -13.13
N ILE A 68 16.74 -6.54 -14.06
CA ILE A 68 15.42 -7.17 -13.91
C ILE A 68 15.56 -8.69 -13.77
N GLN A 69 16.32 -9.32 -14.66
CA GLN A 69 16.55 -10.75 -14.63
C GLN A 69 17.21 -11.19 -13.31
N GLU A 70 18.25 -10.48 -12.85
CA GLU A 70 18.96 -10.78 -11.61
C GLU A 70 18.02 -10.70 -10.39
N MET A 71 17.19 -9.67 -10.31
CA MET A 71 16.21 -9.52 -9.23
C MET A 71 15.15 -10.64 -9.28
N VAL A 72 14.52 -10.85 -10.44
CA VAL A 72 13.45 -11.87 -10.59
C VAL A 72 14.00 -13.27 -10.34
N ASN A 73 15.22 -13.57 -10.76
CA ASN A 73 15.90 -14.84 -10.47
C ASN A 73 16.04 -15.08 -8.97
N ARG A 74 16.27 -14.04 -8.15
CA ARG A 74 16.32 -14.18 -6.69
C ARG A 74 14.98 -14.62 -6.11
N TYR A 75 13.86 -14.10 -6.64
CA TYR A 75 12.51 -14.52 -6.23
C TYR A 75 12.13 -15.90 -6.75
N GLN A 76 12.54 -16.25 -7.97
CA GLN A 76 12.28 -17.55 -8.58
C GLN A 76 12.84 -18.73 -7.77
N LYS A 77 13.90 -18.52 -6.99
CA LYS A 77 14.45 -19.53 -6.07
C LYS A 77 13.42 -20.00 -5.02
N TYR A 78 12.54 -19.10 -4.57
CA TYR A 78 11.53 -19.38 -3.55
C TYR A 78 10.13 -19.56 -4.13
N LYS A 79 9.91 -19.04 -5.34
CA LYS A 79 8.66 -19.15 -6.10
C LYS A 79 8.98 -19.54 -7.55
N PRO A 80 9.09 -20.84 -7.88
CA PRO A 80 9.51 -21.27 -9.23
C PRO A 80 8.48 -20.96 -10.32
N ASN A 81 7.21 -20.74 -9.98
CA ASN A 81 6.14 -20.39 -10.91
C ASN A 81 6.02 -18.88 -11.19
N ILE A 82 7.17 -18.19 -11.30
CA ILE A 82 7.26 -16.83 -11.84
C ILE A 82 7.69 -16.90 -13.30
N ALA A 83 6.84 -16.47 -14.23
CA ALA A 83 7.16 -16.34 -15.64
C ALA A 83 7.63 -14.90 -15.92
N LEU A 84 8.82 -14.72 -16.49
CA LEU A 84 9.35 -13.42 -16.90
C LEU A 84 9.39 -13.35 -18.43
N GLU A 85 8.76 -12.34 -19.00
CA GLU A 85 8.75 -12.02 -20.43
C GLU A 85 9.30 -10.62 -20.66
N PHE A 86 10.15 -10.45 -21.69
CA PHE A 86 10.62 -9.14 -22.13
C PHE A 86 9.90 -8.73 -23.41
N VAL A 87 9.30 -7.55 -23.40
CA VAL A 87 8.64 -6.95 -24.56
C VAL A 87 9.38 -5.67 -24.92
N ASP A 88 9.75 -5.57 -26.19
CA ASP A 88 10.38 -4.38 -26.74
C ASP A 88 9.29 -3.36 -27.10
N PRO A 89 9.19 -2.20 -26.40
CA PRO A 89 8.12 -1.24 -26.60
C PRO A 89 8.05 -0.70 -28.03
N ASP A 90 9.19 -0.61 -28.71
CA ASP A 90 9.30 -0.10 -30.08
C ASP A 90 8.77 -1.10 -31.11
N LYS A 91 8.87 -2.41 -30.81
CA LYS A 91 8.45 -3.49 -31.71
C LYS A 91 7.01 -3.94 -31.50
N ALA A 92 6.44 -3.69 -30.32
CA ALA A 92 5.10 -4.14 -29.95
C ALA A 92 4.26 -3.01 -29.28
N PRO A 93 4.02 -1.89 -29.96
CA PRO A 93 3.32 -0.74 -29.38
C PRO A 93 1.86 -1.03 -29.01
N GLU A 94 1.21 -2.01 -29.64
CA GLU A 94 -0.12 -2.50 -29.26
C GLU A 94 -0.13 -3.13 -27.86
N ARG A 95 0.93 -3.87 -27.49
CA ARG A 95 1.04 -4.47 -26.15
C ARG A 95 1.28 -3.42 -25.07
N VAL A 96 2.05 -2.38 -25.38
CA VAL A 96 2.28 -1.23 -24.48
C VAL A 96 0.95 -0.53 -24.18
N ARG A 97 0.15 -0.24 -25.22
CA ARG A 97 -1.17 0.41 -25.05
C ARG A 97 -2.15 -0.47 -24.27
N ALA A 98 -2.23 -1.76 -24.58
CA ALA A 98 -3.09 -2.69 -23.86
C ALA A 98 -2.66 -2.85 -22.39
N ALA A 99 -1.36 -2.76 -22.12
CA ALA A 99 -0.82 -2.86 -20.77
C ALA A 99 -0.94 -1.54 -19.97
N GLY A 100 -1.19 -0.40 -20.62
CA GLY A 100 -1.24 0.91 -19.97
C GLY A 100 0.13 1.43 -19.52
N VAL A 101 1.20 0.93 -20.14
CA VAL A 101 2.58 1.28 -19.80
C VAL A 101 2.89 2.70 -20.22
N GLN A 102 3.50 3.47 -19.32
CA GLN A 102 3.82 4.89 -19.53
C GLN A 102 5.32 5.12 -19.71
N TYR A 103 6.17 4.24 -19.17
CA TYR A 103 7.62 4.43 -19.15
C TYR A 103 8.37 3.25 -19.80
N ASP A 104 9.48 3.55 -20.49
CA ASP A 104 10.43 2.51 -20.91
C ASP A 104 11.15 1.95 -19.68
N GLY A 105 11.18 0.62 -19.55
CA GLY A 105 11.67 -0.11 -18.38
C GLY A 105 10.58 -0.47 -17.35
N GLU A 106 9.31 -0.17 -17.62
CA GLU A 106 8.21 -0.47 -16.71
C GLU A 106 7.92 -1.99 -16.64
N LEU A 107 7.67 -2.47 -15.42
CA LEU A 107 7.34 -3.86 -15.13
C LEU A 107 5.86 -4.00 -14.83
N VAL A 108 5.21 -4.93 -15.51
CA VAL A 108 3.80 -5.27 -15.27
C VAL A 108 3.74 -6.65 -14.63
N LEU A 109 3.12 -6.75 -13.46
CA LEU A 109 2.99 -7.97 -12.67
C LEU A 109 1.52 -8.42 -12.61
N GLU A 110 1.26 -9.67 -12.99
CA GLU A 110 -0.06 -10.30 -13.10
C GLU A 110 -0.10 -11.60 -12.27
N TYR A 111 -1.14 -11.80 -11.45
CA TYR A 111 -1.23 -12.92 -10.48
C TYR A 111 -2.67 -13.44 -10.35
N GLY A 112 -3.23 -14.06 -11.39
CA GLY A 112 -4.69 -14.14 -11.58
C GLY A 112 -5.24 -12.80 -12.12
N ASP A 113 -6.39 -12.31 -11.66
CA ASP A 113 -7.12 -11.19 -12.32
C ASP A 113 -6.68 -9.74 -12.04
N ALA A 114 -6.18 -9.42 -10.86
CA ALA A 114 -5.52 -8.12 -10.62
C ALA A 114 -4.20 -7.96 -11.40
N LYS A 115 -3.62 -6.76 -11.27
CA LYS A 115 -2.43 -6.33 -11.98
C LYS A 115 -1.77 -5.20 -11.19
N GLU A 116 -0.45 -5.15 -11.16
CA GLU A 116 0.33 -4.04 -10.60
C GLU A 116 1.40 -3.63 -11.62
N SER A 117 1.84 -2.36 -11.57
CA SER A 117 2.94 -1.88 -12.41
C SER A 117 4.01 -1.20 -11.55
N LEU A 118 5.27 -1.37 -11.93
CA LEU A 118 6.43 -0.79 -11.26
C LEU A 118 7.26 0.00 -12.26
N ALA A 119 7.39 1.29 -11.99
CA ALA A 119 8.21 2.19 -12.79
C ALA A 119 9.72 1.85 -12.64
N PRO A 120 10.56 2.18 -13.63
CA PRO A 120 11.99 1.81 -13.65
C PRO A 120 12.77 2.36 -12.45
N ASN A 121 12.47 3.59 -12.04
CA ASN A 121 13.11 4.27 -10.91
C ASN A 121 12.74 3.66 -9.55
N LEU A 122 11.66 2.88 -9.49
CA LEU A 122 11.20 2.20 -8.27
C LEU A 122 11.67 0.75 -8.22
N PHE A 123 12.50 0.30 -9.17
CA PHE A 123 12.91 -1.09 -9.25
C PHE A 123 14.01 -1.44 -8.23
N ASN A 124 13.57 -1.79 -7.02
CA ASN A 124 14.41 -2.31 -5.94
C ASN A 124 13.66 -3.43 -5.18
N GLU A 125 14.34 -4.11 -4.27
CA GLU A 125 13.75 -5.24 -3.54
C GLU A 125 12.53 -4.83 -2.71
N GLU A 126 12.60 -3.72 -2.00
CA GLU A 126 11.53 -3.23 -1.13
C GLU A 126 10.23 -3.00 -1.91
N ASN A 127 10.30 -2.23 -2.99
CA ASN A 127 9.15 -1.90 -3.83
C ASN A 127 8.61 -3.13 -4.56
N PHE A 128 9.49 -4.05 -4.99
CA PHE A 128 9.07 -5.29 -5.61
C PHE A 128 8.33 -6.20 -4.62
N THR A 129 8.87 -6.40 -3.41
CA THR A 129 8.19 -7.13 -2.33
C THR A 129 6.85 -6.49 -1.97
N ASN A 130 6.79 -5.16 -1.89
CA ASN A 130 5.55 -4.45 -1.60
C ASN A 130 4.51 -4.66 -2.71
N ALA A 131 4.92 -4.65 -3.98
CA ALA A 131 4.04 -4.96 -5.10
C ALA A 131 3.53 -6.40 -5.02
N LEU A 132 4.40 -7.39 -4.78
CA LEU A 132 4.01 -8.78 -4.55
C LEU A 132 3.03 -8.94 -3.39
N THR A 133 3.27 -8.19 -2.30
CA THR A 133 2.37 -8.16 -1.15
C THR A 133 0.99 -7.67 -1.58
N ARG A 134 0.88 -6.53 -2.28
CA ARG A 134 -0.41 -6.04 -2.79
C ARG A 134 -1.09 -7.02 -3.74
N LEU A 135 -0.32 -7.66 -4.63
CA LEU A 135 -0.80 -8.70 -5.54
C LEU A 135 -1.38 -9.91 -4.79
N GLY A 136 -0.74 -10.32 -3.69
CA GLY A 136 -1.14 -11.48 -2.90
C GLY A 136 -2.36 -11.26 -2.01
N HIS A 137 -2.67 -10.01 -1.65
CA HIS A 137 -3.88 -9.67 -0.90
C HIS A 137 -5.16 -9.64 -1.76
N ARG A 138 -5.10 -10.23 -2.98
CA ARG A 138 -6.26 -10.46 -3.84
C ARG A 138 -7.30 -11.30 -3.10
N GLY A 139 -8.39 -10.61 -2.77
CA GLY A 139 -9.51 -11.13 -2.00
C GLY A 139 -10.09 -10.05 -1.09
N GLU A 140 -9.28 -9.08 -0.67
CA GLU A 140 -9.67 -8.07 0.31
C GLU A 140 -9.09 -6.68 0.02
N ARG A 141 -9.38 -6.12 -1.16
CA ARG A 141 -9.14 -4.69 -1.37
C ARG A 141 -10.27 -3.91 -0.70
N TRP A 142 -9.96 -3.31 0.45
CA TRP A 142 -10.93 -2.55 1.22
C TRP A 142 -10.96 -1.09 0.77
N VAL A 143 -12.17 -0.59 0.59
CA VAL A 143 -12.48 0.84 0.72
C VAL A 143 -12.75 1.07 2.21
N ILE A 144 -11.79 1.71 2.88
CA ILE A 144 -11.88 1.99 4.32
C ILE A 144 -12.55 3.33 4.52
N PHE A 145 -13.64 3.37 5.27
CA PHE A 145 -14.28 4.60 5.72
C PHE A 145 -13.77 4.93 7.11
N LEU A 146 -13.22 6.13 7.27
CA LEU A 146 -12.83 6.62 8.59
C LEU A 146 -14.09 6.83 9.46
N SER A 147 -13.94 6.55 10.75
CA SER A 147 -14.97 6.74 11.77
C SER A 147 -14.33 7.20 13.09
N GLY A 148 -15.18 7.57 14.04
CA GLY A 148 -14.77 8.03 15.38
C GLY A 148 -14.93 9.54 15.58
N HIS A 149 -15.14 10.30 14.50
CA HIS A 149 -15.22 11.76 14.52
C HIS A 149 -16.54 12.31 13.96
N GLY A 150 -17.58 11.49 13.87
CA GLY A 150 -18.90 11.90 13.36
C GLY A 150 -19.00 11.99 11.84
N GLU A 151 -18.10 11.29 11.13
CA GLU A 151 -18.08 11.16 9.69
C GLU A 151 -19.38 10.53 9.16
N ARG A 152 -19.69 10.83 7.90
CA ARG A 152 -20.82 10.22 7.19
C ARG A 152 -20.55 8.72 7.02
N SER A 153 -21.47 7.89 7.49
CA SER A 153 -21.27 6.45 7.58
C SER A 153 -21.65 5.74 6.28
N PRO A 154 -20.90 4.70 5.86
CA PRO A 154 -21.32 3.84 4.75
C PRO A 154 -22.42 2.83 5.14
N ASP A 155 -22.74 2.70 6.43
CA ASP A 155 -23.63 1.65 6.93
C ASP A 155 -24.97 2.21 7.42
N LYS A 156 -24.99 3.48 7.86
CA LYS A 156 -26.19 4.16 8.36
C LYS A 156 -27.02 4.78 7.22
N GLN A 157 -28.30 5.00 7.51
CA GLN A 157 -29.30 5.43 6.51
C GLN A 157 -29.82 6.85 6.75
N ALA A 158 -29.08 7.71 7.46
CA ALA A 158 -29.46 9.11 7.54
C ALA A 158 -29.27 9.81 6.18
N ASN A 159 -30.01 10.90 5.93
CA ASN A 159 -29.96 11.62 4.65
C ASN A 159 -28.56 12.12 4.24
N PHE A 160 -27.65 12.27 5.21
CA PHE A 160 -26.28 12.71 4.98
C PHE A 160 -25.27 11.55 4.90
N ASP A 161 -25.69 10.31 5.16
CA ASP A 161 -24.82 9.13 5.15
C ASP A 161 -24.61 8.60 3.72
N LEU A 162 -23.65 7.69 3.58
CA LEU A 162 -23.13 7.21 2.30
C LEU A 162 -23.55 5.78 1.97
N SER A 163 -24.55 5.22 2.64
CA SER A 163 -24.98 3.82 2.46
C SER A 163 -25.42 3.47 1.05
N THR A 164 -26.10 4.39 0.36
CA THR A 164 -26.44 4.16 -1.06
C THR A 164 -25.18 4.06 -1.92
N TRP A 165 -24.17 4.89 -1.68
CA TRP A 165 -22.91 4.84 -2.40
C TRP A 165 -22.11 3.57 -2.08
N ALA A 166 -22.02 3.20 -0.80
CA ALA A 166 -21.37 1.97 -0.35
C ALA A 166 -22.03 0.72 -0.99
N SER A 167 -23.36 0.67 -1.06
CA SER A 167 -24.07 -0.43 -1.74
C SER A 167 -23.71 -0.52 -3.23
N GLN A 168 -23.56 0.61 -3.92
CA GLN A 168 -23.13 0.62 -5.32
C GLN A 168 -21.68 0.17 -5.51
N LEU A 169 -20.79 0.49 -4.57
CA LEU A 169 -19.42 -0.03 -4.55
C LEU A 169 -19.42 -1.56 -4.37
N GLN A 170 -20.21 -2.07 -3.42
CA GLN A 170 -20.34 -3.50 -3.16
C GLN A 170 -20.88 -4.27 -4.37
N LYS A 171 -21.90 -3.73 -5.05
CA LYS A 171 -22.43 -4.30 -6.31
C LYS A 171 -21.39 -4.38 -7.42
N ARG A 172 -20.36 -3.53 -7.39
CA ARG A 172 -19.23 -3.53 -8.33
C ARG A 172 -18.04 -4.36 -7.84
N GLY A 173 -18.21 -5.14 -6.77
CA GLY A 173 -17.19 -6.05 -6.26
C GLY A 173 -16.18 -5.41 -5.29
N PHE A 174 -16.39 -4.17 -4.86
CA PHE A 174 -15.56 -3.55 -3.81
C PHE A 174 -16.02 -3.99 -2.43
N LYS A 175 -15.08 -4.27 -1.53
CA LYS A 175 -15.39 -4.48 -0.11
C LYS A 175 -15.24 -3.17 0.64
N THR A 176 -16.21 -2.84 1.49
CA THR A 176 -16.19 -1.62 2.31
C THR A 176 -16.05 -2.00 3.78
N LYS A 177 -15.25 -1.25 4.53
CA LYS A 177 -15.13 -1.44 5.98
C LYS A 177 -14.99 -0.10 6.68
N THR A 178 -15.64 0.04 7.82
CA THR A 178 -15.51 1.20 8.69
C THR A 178 -14.38 0.96 9.70
N LEU A 179 -13.53 1.97 9.93
CA LEU A 179 -12.38 1.87 10.83
C LEU A 179 -12.19 3.17 11.64
N SER A 180 -11.90 3.02 12.93
CA SER A 180 -11.53 4.11 13.83
C SER A 180 -10.03 4.04 14.12
N LEU A 181 -9.29 5.11 13.87
CA LEU A 181 -7.84 5.15 14.13
C LEU A 181 -7.52 5.26 15.62
N GLY A 182 -8.43 5.80 16.42
CA GLY A 182 -8.34 5.77 17.89
C GLY A 182 -8.39 4.35 18.47
N GLU A 183 -9.09 3.42 17.81
CA GLU A 183 -9.17 2.00 18.21
C GLU A 183 -8.09 1.15 17.52
N HIS A 184 -7.83 1.42 16.24
CA HIS A 184 -6.86 0.72 15.42
C HIS A 184 -5.86 1.73 14.84
N PRO A 185 -4.71 1.97 15.51
CA PRO A 185 -3.81 3.08 15.21
C PRO A 185 -3.05 2.96 13.88
N GLN A 186 -3.33 1.94 13.09
CA GLN A 186 -2.70 1.68 11.80
C GLN A 186 -3.75 1.27 10.77
N LEU A 187 -3.64 1.84 9.57
CA LEU A 187 -4.47 1.42 8.45
C LEU A 187 -4.01 0.03 7.98
N PRO A 188 -4.96 -0.89 7.68
CA PRO A 188 -4.62 -2.19 7.10
C PRO A 188 -3.82 -2.02 5.81
N GLN A 189 -2.82 -2.89 5.59
CA GLN A 189 -1.96 -2.82 4.40
C GLN A 189 -2.73 -3.05 3.09
N ASN A 190 -3.90 -3.70 3.15
CA ASN A 190 -4.80 -3.93 2.02
C ASN A 190 -5.85 -2.81 1.82
N THR A 191 -5.64 -1.63 2.42
CA THR A 191 -6.45 -0.43 2.19
C THR A 191 -6.16 0.13 0.80
N ASN A 192 -7.11 -0.04 -0.12
CA ASN A 192 -6.97 0.45 -1.49
C ASN A 192 -7.34 1.93 -1.61
N VAL A 193 -8.40 2.34 -0.89
CA VAL A 193 -8.85 3.73 -0.80
C VAL A 193 -9.24 4.00 0.64
N LEU A 194 -8.75 5.10 1.21
CA LEU A 194 -9.26 5.69 2.43
C LEU A 194 -10.32 6.74 2.08
N VAL A 195 -11.47 6.70 2.76
CA VAL A 195 -12.55 7.67 2.64
C VAL A 195 -12.64 8.46 3.94
N ILE A 196 -12.45 9.78 3.85
CA ILE A 196 -12.68 10.71 4.95
C ILE A 196 -13.91 11.53 4.58
N ALA A 197 -15.02 11.30 5.29
CA ALA A 197 -16.32 11.85 4.91
C ALA A 197 -16.82 12.90 5.91
N SER A 198 -16.34 14.13 5.77
CA SER A 198 -16.70 15.32 6.58
C SER A 198 -16.73 15.03 8.08
N PRO A 199 -15.57 14.86 8.75
CA PRO A 199 -15.50 14.76 10.20
C PRO A 199 -16.22 15.94 10.86
N ARG A 200 -16.87 15.70 11.98
CA ARG A 200 -17.57 16.72 12.79
C ARG A 200 -16.77 17.14 14.02
N THR A 201 -15.87 16.29 14.49
CA THR A 201 -14.94 16.58 15.57
C THR A 201 -13.50 16.47 15.11
N ARG A 202 -12.60 17.14 15.83
CA ARG A 202 -11.18 17.20 15.50
C ARG A 202 -10.52 15.82 15.60
N LEU A 203 -9.76 15.44 14.58
CA LEU A 203 -8.87 14.27 14.61
C LEU A 203 -7.62 14.55 15.46
N LEU A 204 -7.07 13.50 16.07
CA LEU A 204 -5.84 13.57 16.84
C LEU A 204 -4.62 13.61 15.92
N ALA A 205 -3.56 14.29 16.35
CA ALA A 205 -2.32 14.43 15.57
C ALA A 205 -1.69 13.08 15.16
N GLY A 206 -1.81 12.05 16.01
CA GLY A 206 -1.33 10.70 15.69
C GLY A 206 -2.11 10.04 14.54
N GLU A 207 -3.42 10.28 14.48
CA GLU A 207 -4.28 9.75 13.41
C GLU A 207 -3.98 10.44 12.09
N VAL A 208 -3.87 11.77 12.11
CA VAL A 208 -3.47 12.58 10.94
C VAL A 208 -2.13 12.13 10.40
N LYS A 209 -1.15 11.86 11.29
CA LYS A 209 0.16 11.35 10.90
C LYS A 209 0.09 9.99 10.22
N GLU A 210 -0.75 9.07 10.70
CA GLU A 210 -0.92 7.77 10.02
C GLU A 210 -1.56 7.92 8.64
N ILE A 211 -2.52 8.84 8.49
CA ILE A 211 -3.11 9.14 7.18
C ILE A 211 -2.03 9.70 6.23
N GLN A 212 -1.20 10.65 6.69
CA GLN A 212 -0.08 11.16 5.89
C GLN A 212 0.91 10.05 5.51
N ASN A 213 1.26 9.15 6.44
CA ASN A 213 2.11 8.00 6.14
C ASN A 213 1.50 7.10 5.06
N TYR A 214 0.19 6.86 5.12
CA TYR A 214 -0.52 6.08 4.11
C TYR A 214 -0.43 6.73 2.72
N LEU A 215 -0.60 8.05 2.62
CA LEU A 215 -0.45 8.77 1.34
C LEU A 215 0.98 8.79 0.83
N ASN A 216 1.96 8.99 1.73
CA ASN A 216 3.38 8.96 1.37
C ASN A 216 3.83 7.60 0.81
N ARG A 217 3.12 6.51 1.15
CA ARG A 217 3.31 5.17 0.58
C ARG A 217 2.57 4.94 -0.75
N GLY A 218 1.95 5.98 -1.32
CA GLY A 218 1.17 5.90 -2.56
C GLY A 218 -0.30 5.48 -2.37
N GLY A 219 -0.85 5.63 -1.16
CA GLY A 219 -2.25 5.35 -0.86
C GLY A 219 -3.21 6.33 -1.55
N ASN A 220 -4.45 5.88 -1.78
CA ASN A 220 -5.49 6.70 -2.43
C ASN A 220 -6.44 7.29 -1.39
N LEU A 221 -6.72 8.59 -1.50
CA LEU A 221 -7.65 9.30 -0.62
C LEU A 221 -8.88 9.79 -1.40
N LEU A 222 -10.07 9.50 -0.87
CA LEU A 222 -11.28 10.26 -1.17
C LEU A 222 -11.64 11.10 0.04
N TRP A 223 -11.43 12.41 -0.06
CA TRP A 223 -11.77 13.36 0.99
C TRP A 223 -13.02 14.15 0.60
N LEU A 224 -14.11 13.92 1.32
CA LEU A 224 -15.32 14.73 1.26
C LEU A 224 -15.26 15.76 2.38
N HIS A 225 -15.42 17.02 2.03
CA HIS A 225 -15.41 18.14 2.96
C HIS A 225 -16.65 19.00 2.73
N GLU A 226 -17.34 19.35 3.81
CA GLU A 226 -18.38 20.38 3.82
C GLU A 226 -17.77 21.71 4.27
N SER A 227 -18.36 22.82 3.84
CA SER A 227 -17.91 24.16 4.23
C SER A 227 -17.71 24.27 5.75
N GLY A 228 -16.55 24.75 6.18
CA GLY A 228 -16.23 24.91 7.59
C GLY A 228 -14.77 24.56 7.89
N PRO A 229 -14.40 24.37 9.17
CA PRO A 229 -13.06 23.96 9.54
C PRO A 229 -12.76 22.52 9.10
N THR A 230 -11.51 22.24 8.77
CA THR A 230 -11.00 20.91 8.36
C THR A 230 -10.87 19.90 9.50
N GLN A 231 -11.22 20.29 10.73
CA GLN A 231 -11.27 19.42 11.90
C GLN A 231 -9.93 18.69 12.19
N GLY A 232 -8.80 19.40 12.16
CA GLY A 232 -7.49 18.80 12.46
C GLY A 232 -6.77 18.25 11.23
N LEU A 233 -7.40 18.27 10.06
CA LEU A 233 -6.80 17.82 8.79
C LEU A 233 -6.03 18.92 8.05
N GLU A 234 -5.74 20.06 8.69
CA GLU A 234 -5.01 21.17 8.06
C GLU A 234 -3.62 20.72 7.57
N ALA A 235 -2.90 19.99 8.42
CA ALA A 235 -1.58 19.44 8.06
C ALA A 235 -1.67 18.38 6.94
N LEU A 236 -2.78 17.65 6.84
CA LEU A 236 -3.02 16.75 5.73
C LEU A 236 -3.21 17.54 4.44
N ALA A 237 -4.06 18.57 4.45
CA ALA A 237 -4.32 19.42 3.29
C ALA A 237 -3.02 20.07 2.76
N GLU A 238 -2.22 20.64 3.65
CA GLU A 238 -0.91 21.22 3.33
C GLU A 238 0.02 20.20 2.68
N SER A 239 0.08 18.98 3.22
CA SER A 239 0.96 17.91 2.70
C SER A 239 0.62 17.46 1.27
N ILE A 240 -0.63 17.65 0.83
CA ILE A 240 -1.09 17.31 -0.52
C ILE A 240 -1.36 18.55 -1.38
N GLY A 241 -0.93 19.74 -0.93
CA GLY A 241 -1.08 20.99 -1.68
C GLY A 241 -2.52 21.45 -1.88
N LEU A 242 -3.44 21.05 -0.99
CA LEU A 242 -4.83 21.49 -1.02
C LEU A 242 -5.05 22.67 -0.07
N GLU A 243 -5.74 23.69 -0.56
CA GLU A 243 -6.19 24.83 0.24
C GLU A 243 -7.72 24.94 0.15
N PHE A 244 -8.41 24.82 1.28
CA PHE A 244 -9.85 25.00 1.35
C PHE A 244 -10.17 26.49 1.52
N GLN A 245 -10.80 27.08 0.51
CA GLN A 245 -11.25 28.46 0.58
C GLN A 245 -12.52 28.57 1.43
N PRO A 246 -12.62 29.55 2.33
CA PRO A 246 -13.83 29.78 3.11
C PRO A 246 -14.97 30.24 2.19
N GLY A 247 -16.15 29.65 2.36
CA GLY A 247 -17.36 30.09 1.67
C GLY A 247 -18.27 28.95 1.23
N ILE A 248 -19.38 29.32 0.61
CA ILE A 248 -20.33 28.41 -0.01
C ILE A 248 -20.47 28.82 -1.47
N VAL A 249 -20.36 27.86 -2.39
CA VAL A 249 -20.64 28.11 -3.80
C VAL A 249 -22.16 28.25 -3.96
N VAL A 250 -22.59 29.45 -4.34
CA VAL A 250 -24.00 29.75 -4.62
C VAL A 250 -24.17 29.89 -6.13
N ASP A 251 -25.06 29.09 -6.73
CA ASP A 251 -25.49 29.29 -8.10
C ASP A 251 -26.59 30.38 -8.14
N PRO A 252 -26.32 31.56 -8.72
CA PRO A 252 -27.27 32.66 -8.78
C PRO A 252 -28.51 32.36 -9.64
N VAL A 253 -28.46 31.42 -10.58
CA VAL A 253 -29.61 31.04 -11.42
C VAL A 253 -30.59 30.18 -10.63
N SER A 254 -30.06 29.20 -9.88
CA SER A 254 -30.83 28.35 -8.96
C SER A 254 -31.45 29.12 -7.79
N ALA A 255 -30.78 30.18 -7.31
CA ALA A 255 -31.29 31.05 -6.25
C ALA A 255 -32.52 31.87 -6.66
N LYS A 256 -32.73 32.10 -7.98
CA LYS A 256 -33.89 32.83 -8.49
C LYS A 256 -35.16 31.96 -8.59
N ILE A 257 -34.98 30.64 -8.65
CA ILE A 257 -36.08 29.65 -8.78
C ILE A 257 -36.59 29.22 -7.40
N ARG A 258 -35.72 29.17 -6.37
CA ARG A 258 -36.13 29.02 -4.97
C ARG A 258 -36.30 30.40 -4.36
N GLY A 259 -37.52 30.95 -4.45
CA GLY A 259 -37.86 32.30 -4.00
C GLY A 259 -37.23 32.68 -2.65
N LYS A 260 -36.76 33.94 -2.58
CA LYS A 260 -36.17 34.63 -1.42
C LYS A 260 -36.57 34.02 -0.08
N ILE A 261 -35.66 33.25 0.54
CA ILE A 261 -35.68 33.14 2.00
C ILE A 261 -34.92 34.35 2.52
N SER A 262 -35.69 35.35 2.92
CA SER A 262 -35.21 36.51 3.66
C SER A 262 -34.53 36.04 4.95
N ALA A 263 -33.20 36.15 5.02
CA ALA A 263 -32.51 36.22 6.30
C ALA A 263 -32.78 37.61 6.90
N ALA A 264 -33.58 37.66 7.95
CA ALA A 264 -33.63 38.79 8.86
C ALA A 264 -32.51 38.60 9.91
N HIS A 265 -31.90 39.75 10.24
CA HIS A 265 -30.76 40.04 11.11
C HIS A 265 -30.38 39.06 12.22
#